data_AF-A0A832CDM1-F1
#
_entry.id   AF-A0A832CDM1-F1
#
_cell.length_a   1.000
_cell.length_b   1.000
_cell.length_c   1.000
_cell.angle_alpha   90.00
_cell.angle_beta   90.00
_cell.angle_gamma   90.00
#
_symmetry.space_group_name_H-M   'P 1'
#
loop_
_entity.id
_entity.type
_entity.pdbx_description
1 polymer ?
#
loop_
_entity_poly.entity_id
_entity_poly.type
_entity_poly.pdbx_seq_one_letter_code
_entity_poly.pdbx_strand_id
1 'polypeptide(L)'
;MLDLHIHSNFSDGRATIFEIARKAKELGLKAIAIVDHSVELSFGLDEKKARLRQIEIDDARSIYGIRIYSGIECGINHNGEIFLPQHDFDLVIASVHENTSDYYGRVIKCIEKNNFDILGHPLSEMFQFVRDSKLEEEMLDVLEAHGIAVELNSTHKCPPEDFLSSCADRRIKVSVGSDAHRLESVGKVEWCEKRRKKYLRRAEIFLP
;
A
#
# COMPACT_ATOMS: atom_id res chain seq x y z
N MET A 1 -16.13 4.69 0.32
CA MET A 1 -14.90 4.60 -0.47
C MET A 1 -13.75 4.55 0.52
N LEU A 2 -12.71 3.77 0.24
CA LEU A 2 -11.52 3.64 1.07
C LEU A 2 -10.33 4.18 0.29
N ASP A 3 -9.33 4.66 1.00
CA ASP A 3 -8.04 5.03 0.43
C ASP A 3 -6.95 4.65 1.44
N LEU A 4 -6.35 3.48 1.24
CA LEU A 4 -5.45 2.83 2.19
C LEU A 4 -3.97 3.07 1.89
N HIS A 5 -3.64 4.04 1.05
CA HIS A 5 -2.25 4.40 0.73
C HIS A 5 -2.14 5.90 0.47
N ILE A 6 -1.79 6.66 1.50
CA ILE A 6 -1.64 8.12 1.46
C ILE A 6 -0.38 8.52 2.23
N HIS A 7 0.44 9.37 1.62
CA HIS A 7 1.67 9.90 2.21
C HIS A 7 1.41 11.27 2.81
N SER A 8 2.02 11.53 3.96
CA SER A 8 1.95 12.82 4.67
C SER A 8 3.31 13.51 4.67
N ASN A 9 3.38 14.68 5.30
CA ASN A 9 4.62 15.42 5.51
C ASN A 9 5.59 14.75 6.50
N PHE A 10 5.29 13.54 6.99
CA PHE A 10 6.20 12.75 7.80
C PHE A 10 7.22 11.93 6.98
N SER A 11 6.94 11.65 5.70
CA SER A 11 7.94 11.26 4.70
C SER A 11 8.07 12.31 3.58
N ASP A 12 7.36 12.14 2.49
CA ASP A 12 7.52 12.81 1.20
C ASP A 12 6.20 13.31 0.62
N GLY A 13 5.09 13.08 1.32
CA GLY A 13 3.84 13.79 1.10
C GLY A 13 3.98 15.27 1.46
N ARG A 14 3.14 16.10 0.84
CA ARG A 14 3.16 17.57 1.06
C ARG A 14 2.13 18.07 2.06
N ALA A 15 1.12 17.25 2.37
CA ALA A 15 0.01 17.62 3.23
C ALA A 15 0.23 17.13 4.65
N THR A 16 -0.24 17.91 5.62
CA THR A 16 -0.32 17.48 7.02
C THR A 16 -1.42 16.44 7.19
N ILE A 17 -1.35 15.65 8.27
CA ILE A 17 -2.37 14.65 8.61
C ILE A 17 -3.74 15.32 8.82
N PHE A 18 -3.77 16.51 9.43
CA PHE A 18 -4.99 17.28 9.62
C PHE A 18 -5.63 17.72 8.28
N GLU A 19 -4.84 18.14 7.30
CA GLU A 19 -5.34 18.48 5.97
C GLU A 19 -5.90 17.26 5.25
N ILE A 20 -5.18 16.14 5.30
CA ILE A 20 -5.62 14.86 4.72
C ILE A 20 -6.92 14.41 5.36
N ALA A 21 -7.02 14.43 6.70
CA ALA A 21 -8.21 14.03 7.44
C ALA A 21 -9.42 14.92 7.13
N ARG A 22 -9.22 16.24 7.09
CA ARG A 22 -10.27 17.19 6.65
C ARG A 22 -10.75 16.85 5.25
N LYS A 23 -9.83 16.65 4.31
CA LYS A 23 -10.16 16.34 2.91
C LYS A 23 -10.92 15.01 2.78
N ALA A 24 -10.47 13.98 3.49
CA ALA A 24 -11.13 12.68 3.53
C ALA A 24 -12.57 12.78 4.06
N LYS A 25 -12.80 13.60 5.10
CA LYS A 25 -14.14 13.90 5.62
C LYS A 25 -15.01 14.61 4.58
N GLU A 26 -14.49 15.65 3.93
CA GLU A 26 -15.20 16.39 2.87
C GLU A 26 -15.62 15.49 1.70
N LEU A 27 -14.76 14.52 1.35
CA LEU A 27 -15.04 13.53 0.31
C LEU A 27 -15.96 12.38 0.76
N GLY A 28 -16.29 12.30 2.06
CA GLY A 28 -17.11 11.22 2.61
C GLY A 28 -16.42 9.84 2.54
N LEU A 29 -15.09 9.80 2.65
CA LEU A 29 -14.36 8.53 2.73
C LEU A 29 -14.73 7.79 4.02
N LYS A 30 -14.89 6.47 3.93
CA LYS A 30 -15.28 5.63 5.09
C LYS A 30 -14.10 5.39 6.03
N ALA A 31 -12.92 5.23 5.45
CA ALA A 31 -11.66 5.14 6.15
C ALA A 31 -10.54 5.54 5.20
N ILE A 32 -9.44 6.02 5.79
CA ILE A 32 -8.18 6.26 5.11
C ILE A 32 -7.04 5.57 5.87
N ALA A 33 -5.89 5.36 5.24
CA ALA A 33 -4.66 5.03 5.94
C ALA A 33 -3.56 6.05 5.60
N ILE A 34 -2.79 6.46 6.62
CA ILE A 34 -1.59 7.27 6.44
C ILE A 34 -0.40 6.30 6.48
N VAL A 35 0.30 6.18 5.35
CA VAL A 35 1.24 5.09 5.05
C VAL A 35 2.56 5.67 4.53
N ASP A 36 3.18 6.55 5.33
CA ASP A 36 4.49 7.12 4.99
C ASP A 36 5.59 6.05 4.84
N HIS A 37 6.62 6.38 4.06
CA HIS A 37 7.75 5.49 3.84
C HIS A 37 8.58 5.22 5.11
N SER A 38 9.23 4.05 5.16
CA SER A 38 10.17 3.67 6.20
C SER A 38 11.61 4.18 5.93
N VAL A 39 12.55 3.87 6.83
CA VAL A 39 13.90 4.47 6.90
C VAL A 39 14.85 4.08 5.78
N GLU A 40 14.48 3.14 4.90
CA GLU A 40 15.20 2.89 3.66
C GLU A 40 15.31 4.16 2.80
N LEU A 41 14.37 5.10 2.98
CA LEU A 41 14.48 6.47 2.50
C LEU A 41 14.93 7.37 3.66
N SER A 42 15.90 8.24 3.39
CA SER A 42 16.50 9.12 4.43
C SER A 42 15.51 10.07 5.11
N PHE A 43 14.37 10.33 4.47
CA PHE A 43 13.27 11.15 4.98
C PHE A 43 12.13 10.33 5.58
N GLY A 44 12.19 9.00 5.54
CA GLY A 44 11.14 8.11 6.06
C GLY A 44 11.00 8.14 7.58
N LEU A 45 10.07 7.31 8.06
CA LEU A 45 9.71 7.18 9.45
C LEU A 45 10.70 6.33 10.23
N ASP A 46 11.42 6.97 11.15
CA ASP A 46 12.00 6.26 12.29
C ASP A 46 10.96 6.10 13.42
N GLU A 47 11.33 5.38 14.47
CA GLU A 47 10.45 5.14 15.63
C GLU A 47 9.97 6.43 16.30
N LYS A 48 10.81 7.49 16.30
CA LYS A 48 10.47 8.76 16.92
C LYS A 48 9.41 9.48 16.09
N LYS A 49 9.58 9.55 14.77
CA LYS A 49 8.60 10.13 13.85
C LYS A 49 7.31 9.32 13.87
N ALA A 50 7.37 7.99 13.90
CA ALA A 50 6.17 7.14 13.98
C ALA A 50 5.32 7.47 15.22
N ARG A 51 5.95 7.63 16.39
CA ARG A 51 5.26 8.06 17.63
C ARG A 51 4.62 9.44 17.50
N LEU A 52 5.31 10.41 16.91
CA LEU A 52 4.76 11.76 16.69
C LEU A 52 3.59 11.74 15.71
N ARG A 53 3.72 10.97 14.62
CA ARG A 53 2.68 10.79 13.62
C ARG A 53 1.42 10.17 14.21
N GLN A 54 1.60 9.19 15.10
CA GLN A 54 0.49 8.52 15.79
C GLN A 54 -0.34 9.52 16.62
N ILE A 55 0.32 10.44 17.32
CA ILE A 55 -0.37 11.51 18.08
C ILE A 55 -1.21 12.37 17.12
N GLU A 56 -0.65 12.81 15.99
CA GLU A 56 -1.40 13.61 15.01
C GLU A 56 -2.57 12.82 14.37
N ILE A 57 -2.41 11.52 14.14
CA ILE A 57 -3.48 10.64 13.67
C ILE A 57 -4.61 10.56 14.71
N ASP A 58 -4.29 10.41 15.99
CA ASP A 58 -5.27 10.30 17.07
C ASP A 58 -6.04 11.61 17.30
N ASP A 59 -5.34 12.75 17.22
CA ASP A 59 -5.95 14.07 17.26
C ASP A 59 -6.87 14.29 16.05
N ALA A 60 -6.41 13.94 14.84
CA ALA A 60 -7.21 14.06 13.63
C ALA A 60 -8.44 13.15 13.63
N ARG A 61 -8.32 11.91 14.13
CA ARG A 61 -9.46 10.99 14.37
C ARG A 61 -10.50 11.69 15.27
N SER A 62 -10.06 12.30 16.36
CA SER A 62 -10.93 12.97 17.34
C SER A 62 -11.61 14.23 16.78
N ILE A 63 -10.88 15.07 16.05
CA ILE A 63 -11.38 16.34 15.51
C ILE A 63 -12.34 16.10 14.34
N TYR A 64 -11.99 15.21 13.42
CA TYR A 64 -12.74 15.04 12.18
C TYR A 64 -13.79 13.93 12.27
N GLY A 65 -13.67 13.00 13.21
CA GLY A 65 -14.61 11.89 13.39
C GLY A 65 -14.56 10.89 12.22
N ILE A 66 -13.40 10.74 11.60
CA ILE A 66 -13.17 9.78 10.51
C ILE A 66 -12.29 8.63 10.98
N ARG A 67 -12.42 7.46 10.34
CA ARG A 67 -11.50 6.35 10.57
C ARG A 67 -10.20 6.61 9.79
N ILE A 68 -9.10 6.68 10.51
CA ILE A 68 -7.75 6.80 9.96
C ILE A 68 -6.99 5.58 10.46
N TYR A 69 -6.24 4.87 9.63
CA TYR A 69 -5.33 3.81 10.03
C TYR A 69 -3.88 4.33 9.99
N SER A 70 -3.08 3.95 10.98
CA SER A 70 -1.64 4.23 11.03
C SER A 70 -0.90 3.11 10.33
N GLY A 71 -0.43 3.34 9.10
CA GLY A 71 0.29 2.35 8.31
C GLY A 71 1.71 2.77 7.98
N ILE A 72 2.46 1.88 7.35
CA ILE A 72 3.81 2.19 6.85
C ILE A 72 4.06 1.48 5.53
N GLU A 73 4.75 2.14 4.61
CA GLU A 73 5.24 1.52 3.38
C GLU A 73 6.73 1.25 3.51
N CYS A 74 7.12 -0.02 3.48
CA CYS A 74 8.49 -0.46 3.54
C CYS A 74 9.00 -0.88 2.16
N GLY A 75 10.12 -0.30 1.74
CA GLY A 75 10.86 -0.72 0.55
C GLY A 75 11.51 -2.10 0.73
N ILE A 76 11.40 -2.96 -0.29
CA ILE A 76 11.68 -4.40 -0.18
C ILE A 76 13.17 -4.80 -0.22
N ASN A 77 14.18 -3.94 -0.34
CA ASN A 77 15.62 -4.31 -0.55
C ASN A 77 16.02 -5.52 -1.48
N HIS A 78 17.26 -5.57 -1.96
CA HIS A 78 17.69 -6.62 -2.92
C HIS A 78 17.67 -8.06 -2.34
N ASN A 79 17.62 -8.22 -1.02
CA ASN A 79 17.56 -9.50 -0.32
C ASN A 79 16.13 -9.92 0.06
N GLY A 80 15.11 -9.14 -0.29
CA GLY A 80 13.72 -9.38 0.11
C GLY A 80 13.49 -9.12 1.60
N GLU A 81 14.22 -8.18 2.20
CA GLU A 81 13.98 -7.76 3.59
C GLU A 81 13.34 -6.39 3.60
N ILE A 82 12.40 -6.19 4.53
CA ILE A 82 11.83 -4.89 4.84
C ILE A 82 12.39 -4.37 6.17
N PHE A 83 12.56 -3.06 6.28
CA PHE A 83 12.87 -2.43 7.56
C PHE A 83 11.60 -1.85 8.17
N LEU A 84 11.16 -2.43 9.28
CA LEU A 84 10.00 -1.97 10.05
C LEU A 84 10.48 -1.30 11.35
N PRO A 85 10.23 -0.01 11.58
CA PRO A 85 10.49 0.64 12.86
C PRO A 85 9.70 -0.03 14.00
N GLN A 86 10.25 -0.03 15.21
CA GLN A 86 9.54 -0.56 16.39
C GLN A 86 8.37 0.36 16.79
N HIS A 87 7.22 0.13 16.17
CA HIS A 87 5.96 0.82 16.41
C HIS A 87 4.79 -0.08 16.00
N ASP A 88 3.66 0.06 16.69
CA ASP A 88 2.45 -0.71 16.40
C ASP A 88 1.68 -0.01 15.27
N PHE A 89 1.86 -0.51 14.04
CA PHE A 89 1.09 -0.07 12.88
C PHE A 89 -0.17 -0.92 12.71
N ASP A 90 -1.25 -0.28 12.26
CA ASP A 90 -2.49 -0.94 11.87
C ASP A 90 -2.30 -1.76 10.57
N LEU A 91 -1.39 -1.34 9.68
CA LEU A 91 -1.06 -2.09 8.45
C LEU A 91 0.35 -1.81 7.93
N VAL A 92 0.93 -2.79 7.26
CA VAL A 92 2.25 -2.70 6.61
C VAL A 92 2.12 -3.01 5.12
N ILE A 93 2.52 -2.06 4.29
CA ILE A 93 2.68 -2.23 2.84
C ILE A 93 4.16 -2.51 2.56
N ALA A 94 4.46 -3.52 1.74
CA ALA A 94 5.80 -3.77 1.25
C ALA A 94 5.85 -3.53 -0.28
N SER A 95 6.82 -2.76 -0.74
CA SER A 95 6.91 -2.31 -2.14
C SER A 95 8.32 -2.35 -2.70
N VAL A 96 8.48 -2.56 -4.01
CA VAL A 96 9.77 -2.35 -4.70
C VAL A 96 9.82 -0.90 -5.18
N HIS A 97 10.89 -0.16 -4.88
CA HIS A 97 11.03 1.26 -5.24
C HIS A 97 12.20 1.56 -6.19
N GLU A 98 12.77 0.54 -6.82
CA GLU A 98 13.92 0.69 -7.71
C GLU A 98 13.85 -0.29 -8.88
N ASN A 99 14.61 0.02 -9.95
CA ASN A 99 14.79 -0.90 -11.05
C ASN A 99 15.53 -2.15 -10.58
N THR A 100 15.04 -3.32 -10.98
CA THR A 100 15.64 -4.60 -10.60
C THR A 100 15.50 -5.61 -11.73
N SER A 101 16.57 -6.34 -12.01
CA SER A 101 16.54 -7.49 -12.93
C SER A 101 15.95 -8.75 -12.28
N ASP A 102 15.83 -8.76 -10.95
CA ASP A 102 15.28 -9.87 -10.15
C ASP A 102 14.08 -9.37 -9.32
N TYR A 103 13.01 -8.96 -10.01
CA TYR A 103 11.79 -8.49 -9.34
C TYR A 103 11.11 -9.62 -8.57
N TYR A 104 10.85 -10.74 -9.24
CA TYR A 104 10.08 -11.84 -8.67
C TYR A 104 10.82 -12.55 -7.54
N GLY A 105 12.11 -12.87 -7.71
CA GLY A 105 12.88 -13.54 -6.65
C GLY A 105 12.95 -12.69 -5.38
N ARG A 106 13.12 -11.38 -5.54
CA ARG A 106 13.05 -10.40 -4.44
C ARG A 106 11.69 -10.36 -3.75
N VAL A 107 10.60 -10.26 -4.50
CA VAL A 107 9.23 -10.15 -3.95
C VAL A 107 8.81 -11.46 -3.28
N ILE A 108 9.03 -12.60 -3.92
CA ILE A 108 8.71 -13.93 -3.36
C ILE A 108 9.45 -14.12 -2.04
N LYS A 109 10.76 -13.86 -2.03
CA LYS A 109 11.57 -13.94 -0.82
C LYS A 109 11.10 -12.98 0.28
N CYS A 110 10.55 -11.83 -0.08
CA CYS A 110 9.95 -10.89 0.87
C CYS A 110 8.68 -11.47 1.50
N ILE A 111 7.78 -12.02 0.69
CA ILE A 111 6.54 -12.67 1.16
C ILE A 111 6.85 -13.81 2.14
N GLU A 112 7.85 -14.63 1.86
CA GLU A 112 8.20 -15.79 2.69
C GLU A 112 8.90 -15.43 4.01
N LYS A 113 9.62 -14.31 4.06
CA LYS A 113 10.50 -13.97 5.19
C LYS A 113 9.91 -12.98 6.18
N ASN A 114 8.99 -12.14 5.74
CA ASN A 114 8.55 -10.98 6.50
C ASN A 114 7.05 -11.06 6.79
N ASN A 115 6.64 -10.46 7.91
CA ASN A 115 5.24 -10.31 8.24
C ASN A 115 4.79 -8.90 7.84
N PHE A 116 3.98 -8.81 6.79
CA PHE A 116 3.34 -7.58 6.32
C PHE A 116 1.95 -7.91 5.77
N ASP A 117 1.17 -6.91 5.38
CA ASP A 117 -0.25 -7.11 5.06
C ASP A 117 -0.54 -7.02 3.57
N ILE A 118 0.16 -6.11 2.87
CA ILE A 118 -0.15 -5.74 1.49
C ILE A 118 1.13 -5.67 0.67
N LEU A 119 1.14 -6.34 -0.48
CA LEU A 119 2.12 -6.08 -1.54
C LEU A 119 1.70 -4.82 -2.31
N GLY A 120 2.47 -3.74 -2.17
CA GLY A 120 2.21 -2.44 -2.76
C GLY A 120 2.54 -2.38 -4.25
N HIS A 121 1.67 -1.67 -4.99
CA HIS A 121 1.72 -1.42 -6.44
C HIS A 121 2.44 -2.49 -7.29
N PRO A 122 2.07 -3.80 -7.16
CA PRO A 122 2.84 -4.86 -7.78
C PRO A 122 2.82 -4.74 -9.30
N LEU A 123 3.93 -5.15 -9.91
CA LEU A 123 4.14 -5.09 -11.35
C LEU A 123 3.97 -3.67 -11.95
N SER A 124 4.21 -2.62 -11.15
CA SER A 124 4.24 -1.24 -11.64
C SER A 124 5.28 -1.06 -12.75
N GLU A 125 4.85 -0.60 -13.92
CA GLU A 125 5.72 -0.33 -15.08
C GLU A 125 6.72 0.83 -14.82
N MET A 126 6.59 1.53 -13.69
CA MET A 126 7.57 2.52 -13.26
C MET A 126 8.96 1.89 -13.03
N PHE A 127 9.00 0.62 -12.61
CA PHE A 127 10.23 -0.10 -12.35
C PHE A 127 10.57 -0.99 -13.55
N GLN A 128 11.81 -0.90 -14.03
CA GLN A 128 12.27 -1.68 -15.16
C GLN A 128 12.57 -3.12 -14.74
N PHE A 129 11.69 -4.05 -15.10
CA PHE A 129 11.87 -5.50 -15.02
C PHE A 129 11.17 -6.17 -16.21
N VAL A 130 11.45 -7.46 -16.43
CA VAL A 130 10.80 -8.24 -17.48
C VAL A 130 9.68 -9.07 -16.85
N ARG A 131 8.44 -8.92 -17.35
CA ARG A 131 7.31 -9.74 -16.89
C ARG A 131 7.48 -11.19 -17.31
N ASP A 132 7.23 -12.11 -16.38
CA ASP A 132 7.22 -13.55 -16.61
C ASP A 132 5.95 -14.16 -16.00
N SER A 133 5.06 -14.68 -16.85
CA SER A 133 3.79 -15.26 -16.42
C SER A 133 3.95 -16.44 -15.44
N LYS A 134 5.04 -17.21 -15.53
CA LYS A 134 5.26 -18.35 -14.62
C LYS A 134 5.63 -17.86 -13.23
N LEU A 135 6.49 -16.84 -13.16
CA LEU A 135 6.89 -16.23 -11.89
C LEU A 135 5.75 -15.40 -11.27
N GLU A 136 4.84 -14.86 -12.09
CA GLU A 136 3.61 -14.23 -11.59
C GLU A 136 2.66 -15.24 -10.94
N GLU A 137 2.47 -16.42 -11.54
CA GLU A 137 1.67 -17.48 -10.93
C GLU A 137 2.32 -18.00 -9.65
N GLU A 138 3.65 -18.16 -9.62
CA GLU A 138 4.40 -18.49 -8.41
C GLU A 138 4.17 -17.43 -7.33
N MET A 139 4.33 -16.15 -7.67
CA MET A 139 4.09 -15.02 -6.75
C MET A 139 2.66 -15.04 -6.19
N LEU A 140 1.64 -15.34 -7.00
CA LEU A 140 0.26 -15.47 -6.57
C LEU A 140 0.05 -16.65 -5.60
N ASP A 141 0.73 -17.79 -5.83
CA ASP A 141 0.69 -18.93 -4.92
C ASP A 141 1.24 -18.55 -3.53
N VAL A 142 2.36 -17.82 -3.48
CA VAL A 142 2.97 -17.40 -2.21
C VAL A 142 2.12 -16.34 -1.51
N LEU A 143 1.55 -15.38 -2.24
CA LEU A 143 0.64 -14.37 -1.71
C LEU A 143 -0.59 -15.02 -1.05
N GLU A 144 -1.24 -15.96 -1.73
CA GLU A 144 -2.40 -16.68 -1.19
C GLU A 144 -2.02 -17.52 0.04
N ALA A 145 -0.89 -18.22 -0.01
CA ALA A 145 -0.43 -19.07 1.10
C ALA A 145 -0.13 -18.27 2.38
N HIS A 146 0.38 -17.04 2.25
CA HIS A 146 0.72 -16.17 3.37
C HIS A 146 -0.40 -15.19 3.74
N GLY A 147 -1.51 -15.18 3.00
CA GLY A 147 -2.63 -14.28 3.26
C GLY A 147 -2.33 -12.80 2.98
N ILE A 148 -1.32 -12.52 2.15
CA ILE A 148 -0.91 -11.16 1.78
C ILE A 148 -1.88 -10.60 0.74
N ALA A 149 -2.37 -9.39 0.98
CA ALA A 149 -3.24 -8.69 0.05
C ALA A 149 -2.45 -8.08 -1.13
N VAL A 150 -3.13 -7.91 -2.26
CA VAL A 150 -2.59 -7.21 -3.45
C VAL A 150 -3.16 -5.81 -3.51
N GLU A 151 -2.30 -4.80 -3.63
CA GLU A 151 -2.76 -3.43 -3.85
C GLU A 151 -3.21 -3.21 -5.31
N LEU A 152 -4.37 -2.55 -5.47
CA LEU A 152 -4.68 -1.77 -6.66
C LEU A 152 -4.28 -0.32 -6.39
N ASN A 153 -3.39 0.22 -7.23
CA ASN A 153 -2.84 1.57 -7.04
C ASN A 153 -3.26 2.51 -8.18
N SER A 154 -3.93 3.62 -7.86
CA SER A 154 -4.46 4.54 -8.89
C SER A 154 -3.42 5.46 -9.52
N THR A 155 -2.34 5.78 -8.81
CA THR A 155 -1.25 6.62 -9.34
C THR A 155 -0.43 5.85 -10.35
N HIS A 156 -0.02 4.62 -9.99
CA HIS A 156 0.77 3.75 -10.86
C HIS A 156 -0.07 2.93 -11.85
N LYS A 157 -1.39 2.85 -11.64
CA LYS A 157 -2.34 2.09 -12.48
C LYS A 157 -1.95 0.62 -12.64
N CYS A 158 -1.60 -0.01 -11.52
CA CYS A 158 -1.17 -1.40 -11.44
C CYS A 158 -1.97 -2.18 -10.38
N PRO A 159 -1.94 -3.53 -10.41
CA PRO A 159 -1.27 -4.38 -11.39
C PRO A 159 -1.96 -4.45 -12.77
N PRO A 160 -1.30 -5.01 -13.80
CA PRO A 160 -1.86 -5.25 -15.13
C PRO A 160 -3.13 -6.12 -15.14
N GLU A 161 -3.93 -6.01 -16.21
CA GLU A 161 -5.26 -6.64 -16.30
C GLU A 161 -5.23 -8.18 -16.30
N ASP A 162 -4.22 -8.78 -16.89
CA ASP A 162 -4.00 -10.22 -16.91
C ASP A 162 -3.66 -10.75 -15.51
N PHE A 163 -2.78 -10.07 -14.78
CA PHE A 163 -2.50 -10.40 -13.37
C PHE A 163 -3.75 -10.29 -12.50
N LEU A 164 -4.53 -9.21 -12.65
CA LEU A 164 -5.82 -9.06 -11.96
C LEU A 164 -6.81 -10.18 -12.29
N SER A 165 -6.75 -10.71 -13.52
CA SER A 165 -7.59 -11.84 -13.93
C SER A 165 -7.15 -13.13 -13.23
N SER A 166 -5.84 -13.38 -13.12
CA SER A 166 -5.30 -14.52 -12.36
C SER A 166 -5.61 -14.45 -10.86
N CYS A 167 -5.74 -13.26 -10.28
CA CYS A 167 -6.18 -13.07 -8.89
C CYS A 167 -7.64 -13.46 -8.66
N ALA A 168 -8.51 -13.43 -9.68
CA ALA A 168 -9.97 -13.47 -9.51
C ALA A 168 -10.50 -14.78 -8.92
N ASP A 169 -9.80 -15.89 -9.16
CA ASP A 169 -10.17 -17.23 -8.71
C ASP A 169 -9.40 -17.68 -7.45
N ARG A 170 -8.60 -16.79 -6.85
CA ARG A 170 -7.76 -17.04 -5.68
C ARG A 170 -8.33 -16.38 -4.42
N ARG A 171 -7.99 -16.88 -3.24
CA ARG A 171 -8.37 -16.28 -1.95
C ARG A 171 -7.44 -15.15 -1.53
N ILE A 172 -7.13 -14.27 -2.48
CA ILE A 172 -6.26 -13.11 -2.28
C ILE A 172 -7.15 -11.89 -2.01
N LYS A 173 -6.92 -11.24 -0.86
CA LYS A 173 -7.57 -9.96 -0.53
C LYS A 173 -6.97 -8.83 -1.35
N VAL A 174 -7.72 -7.76 -1.53
CA VAL A 174 -7.27 -6.59 -2.30
C VAL A 174 -7.31 -5.31 -1.48
N SER A 175 -6.26 -4.51 -1.56
CA SER A 175 -6.20 -3.15 -1.01
C SER A 175 -6.44 -2.12 -2.11
N VAL A 176 -6.94 -0.93 -1.76
CA VAL A 176 -7.15 0.17 -2.69
C VAL A 176 -6.39 1.40 -2.20
N GLY A 177 -5.45 1.88 -3.01
CA GLY A 177 -4.60 3.03 -2.69
C GLY A 177 -4.63 4.10 -3.77
N SER A 178 -4.68 5.36 -3.37
CA SER A 178 -4.45 6.49 -4.27
C SER A 178 -2.98 6.80 -4.46
N ASP A 179 -2.13 6.42 -3.50
CA ASP A 179 -0.71 6.79 -3.44
C ASP A 179 -0.51 8.31 -3.35
N ALA A 180 -1.38 8.96 -2.57
CA ALA A 180 -1.47 10.40 -2.56
C ALA A 180 -0.27 11.03 -1.83
N HIS A 181 0.61 11.67 -2.59
CA HIS A 181 1.67 12.55 -2.08
C HIS A 181 1.25 14.03 -2.00
N ARG A 182 0.05 14.34 -2.51
CA ARG A 182 -0.52 15.68 -2.53
C ARG A 182 -1.99 15.63 -2.15
N LEU A 183 -2.48 16.70 -1.52
CA LEU A 183 -3.86 16.77 -1.04
C LEU A 183 -4.89 16.57 -2.16
N GLU A 184 -4.57 16.97 -3.39
CA GLU A 184 -5.47 16.82 -4.53
C GLU A 184 -5.62 15.37 -5.00
N SER A 185 -4.72 14.46 -4.59
CA SER A 185 -4.77 13.04 -4.96
C SER A 185 -5.53 12.19 -3.94
N VAL A 186 -5.73 12.68 -2.72
CA VAL A 186 -6.48 11.97 -1.67
C VAL A 186 -7.86 11.59 -2.16
N GLY A 187 -8.20 10.31 -2.04
CA GLY A 187 -9.48 9.74 -2.46
C GLY A 187 -9.63 9.49 -3.96
N LYS A 188 -8.60 9.76 -4.78
CA LYS A 188 -8.61 9.45 -6.22
C LYS A 188 -8.35 7.98 -6.49
N VAL A 189 -9.30 7.14 -6.07
CA VAL A 189 -9.24 5.67 -6.19
C VAL A 189 -10.17 5.13 -7.29
N GLU A 190 -10.65 5.98 -8.20
CA GLU A 190 -11.63 5.59 -9.22
C GLU A 190 -11.09 4.51 -10.17
N TRP A 191 -9.78 4.53 -10.44
CA TRP A 191 -9.13 3.49 -11.24
C TRP A 191 -9.20 2.14 -10.50
N CYS A 192 -8.83 2.12 -9.21
CA CYS A 192 -8.91 0.91 -8.37
C CYS A 192 -10.31 0.34 -8.34
N GLU A 193 -11.33 1.19 -8.10
CA GLU A 193 -12.72 0.74 -8.04
C GLU A 193 -13.23 0.17 -9.37
N LYS A 194 -12.82 0.76 -10.51
CA LYS A 194 -13.16 0.23 -11.84
C LYS A 194 -12.53 -1.15 -12.08
N ARG A 195 -11.24 -1.29 -11.77
CA ARG A 195 -10.50 -2.55 -11.91
C ARG A 195 -11.05 -3.63 -11.00
N ARG A 196 -11.25 -3.31 -9.72
CA ARG A 196 -11.83 -4.23 -8.74
C ARG A 196 -13.20 -4.73 -9.17
N LYS A 197 -14.09 -3.85 -9.63
CA LYS A 197 -15.43 -4.24 -10.13
C LYS A 197 -15.37 -5.15 -11.36
N LYS A 198 -14.38 -4.94 -12.24
CA LYS A 198 -14.24 -5.69 -13.49
C LYS A 198 -13.63 -7.09 -13.28
N TYR A 199 -12.54 -7.19 -12.51
CA TYR A 199 -11.78 -8.44 -12.38
C TYR A 199 -11.96 -9.12 -11.02
N LEU A 200 -12.19 -8.36 -9.95
CA LEU A 200 -12.09 -8.83 -8.57
C LEU A 200 -13.39 -8.65 -7.80
N ARG A 201 -14.53 -8.86 -8.46
CA ARG A 201 -15.86 -8.63 -7.86
C ARG A 201 -16.11 -9.48 -6.61
N ARG A 202 -15.50 -10.68 -6.56
CA ARG A 202 -15.62 -11.63 -5.45
C ARG A 202 -14.47 -11.55 -4.45
N ALA A 203 -13.40 -10.82 -4.77
CA ALA A 203 -12.28 -10.67 -3.85
C ALA A 203 -12.72 -9.85 -2.63
N GLU A 204 -12.29 -10.29 -1.46
CA GLU A 204 -12.47 -9.55 -0.22
C GLU A 204 -11.56 -8.32 -0.22
N ILE A 205 -12.06 -7.22 0.34
CA ILE A 205 -11.24 -6.01 0.54
C ILE A 205 -10.45 -6.19 1.83
N PHE A 206 -9.14 -5.94 1.78
CA PHE A 206 -8.31 -5.87 2.97
C PHE A 206 -8.79 -4.73 3.88
N LEU A 207 -8.98 -5.05 5.16
CA LEU A 207 -9.23 -4.10 6.22
C LEU A 207 -8.37 -4.52 7.41
N PRO A 208 -7.62 -3.59 8.01
CA PRO A 208 -6.95 -3.79 9.29
C PRO A 208 -7.93 -4.17 10.41
#